data_AF-A0A967H8H8-F1
#
_entry.id   AF-A0A967H8H8-F1
#
_cell.length_a   1.000
_cell.length_b   1.000
_cell.length_c   1.000
_cell.angle_alpha   90.00
_cell.angle_beta   90.00
_cell.angle_gamma   90.00
#
_symmetry.space_group_name_H-M   'P 1'
#
loop_
_entity.id
_entity.type
_entity.pdbx_description
1 polymer ?
#
loop_
_entity_poly.entity_id
_entity_poly.type
_entity_poly.pdbx_seq_one_letter_code
_entity_poly.pdbx_strand_id
1 'polypeptide(L)'
;QHVTMFLGLIDKSKKELEYSNAAHFPGAILSSAEATVFLEIGGLPLGLYKSADYESRQEKLPEAFTLVMFSDGVFEIMSQQTLKAKEESLLTLVK
;
A
#
# COMPACT_ATOMS: atom_id res chain seq x y z
N GLN A 1 -3.86 -21.47 7.87
CA GLN A 1 -3.39 -20.73 6.69
C GLN A 1 -3.61 -19.26 6.96
N HIS A 2 -2.70 -18.38 6.54
CA HIS A 2 -2.78 -16.92 6.74
C HIS A 2 -2.56 -16.23 5.40
N VAL A 3 -3.12 -15.03 5.26
CA VAL A 3 -3.08 -14.25 4.01
C VAL A 3 -2.85 -12.78 4.37
N THR A 4 -2.08 -12.06 3.55
CA THR A 4 -1.96 -10.60 3.68
C THR A 4 -2.95 -9.92 2.74
N MET A 5 -3.47 -8.76 3.14
CA MET A 5 -4.50 -8.08 2.35
C MET A 5 -4.39 -6.57 2.49
N PHE A 6 -4.67 -5.87 1.40
CA PHE A 6 -4.97 -4.45 1.40
C PHE A 6 -6.44 -4.28 0.96
N LEU A 7 -7.23 -3.55 1.75
CA LEU A 7 -8.62 -3.21 1.43
C LEU A 7 -8.75 -1.69 1.36
N GLY A 8 -9.19 -1.17 0.21
CA GLY A 8 -9.44 0.25 0.00
C GLY A 8 -10.85 0.52 -0.50
N LEU A 9 -11.50 1.52 0.10
CA LEU A 9 -12.80 2.05 -0.27
C LEU A 9 -12.61 3.47 -0.79
N ILE A 10 -12.96 3.71 -2.06
CA ILE A 10 -12.84 5.03 -2.69
C ILE A 10 -14.20 5.71 -2.73
N ASP A 11 -14.33 6.81 -1.98
CA ASP A 11 -15.46 7.72 -2.11
C ASP A 11 -15.12 8.79 -3.16
N LYS A 12 -15.69 8.64 -4.36
CA LYS A 12 -15.48 9.57 -5.46
C LYS A 12 -16.11 10.95 -5.24
N SER A 13 -17.16 11.03 -4.42
CA SER A 13 -17.85 12.29 -4.13
C SER A 13 -17.04 13.14 -3.16
N LYS A 14 -16.44 12.51 -2.15
CA LYS A 14 -15.56 13.16 -1.18
C LYS A 14 -14.10 13.26 -1.63
N LYS A 15 -13.73 12.48 -2.66
CA LYS A 15 -12.34 12.30 -3.11
C LYS A 15 -11.46 11.80 -1.98
N GLU A 16 -11.89 10.71 -1.34
CA GLU A 16 -11.21 10.12 -0.19
C GLU A 16 -11.02 8.61 -0.40
N LEU A 17 -9.88 8.10 0.06
CA LEU A 17 -9.61 6.68 0.21
C LEU A 17 -9.65 6.36 1.70
N GLU A 18 -10.58 5.51 2.11
CA GLU A 18 -10.49 4.82 3.39
C GLU A 18 -9.88 3.44 3.15
N TYR A 19 -8.78 3.11 3.83
CA TYR A 19 -8.12 1.82 3.65
C TYR A 19 -7.73 1.18 4.97
N SER A 20 -7.59 -0.14 4.94
CA SER A 20 -6.96 -0.91 6.01
C SER A 20 -6.00 -1.93 5.39
N ASN A 21 -4.88 -2.14 6.07
CA ASN A 21 -3.85 -3.06 5.64
C ASN A 21 -3.72 -4.17 6.70
N ALA A 22 -3.62 -5.42 6.24
CA ALA A 22 -3.39 -6.62 7.03
C ALA A 22 -2.00 -7.19 6.70
N ALA A 23 -0.96 -6.41 7.00
CA ALA A 23 0.44 -6.71 6.72
C ALA A 23 0.76 -7.05 5.26
N HIS A 24 -0.01 -6.54 4.30
CA HIS A 24 0.32 -6.59 2.90
C HIS A 24 1.56 -5.77 2.60
N PHE A 25 2.52 -6.43 1.98
CA PHE A 25 3.84 -5.91 1.66
C PHE A 25 4.19 -6.29 0.21
N PRO A 26 4.71 -5.36 -0.62
CA PRO A 26 5.02 -3.97 -0.32
C PRO A 26 3.77 -3.13 -0.03
N GLY A 27 3.95 -1.95 0.57
CA GLY A 27 2.84 -1.02 0.79
C GLY A 27 2.21 -0.60 -0.54
N ALA A 28 0.91 -0.33 -0.55
CA ALA A 28 0.26 0.29 -1.69
C ALA A 28 0.88 1.68 -1.93
N ILE A 29 1.04 2.09 -3.18
CA ILE A 29 1.62 3.38 -3.56
C ILE A 29 0.51 4.30 -4.05
N LEU A 30 0.42 5.49 -3.45
CA LEU A 30 -0.40 6.58 -3.95
C LEU A 30 0.51 7.58 -4.68
N SER A 31 0.33 7.71 -5.99
CA SER A 31 1.04 8.67 -6.85
C SER A 31 0.13 9.76 -7.33
N SER A 32 0.65 10.98 -7.37
CA SER A 32 -0.01 12.18 -7.89
C SER A 32 1.03 13.16 -8.40
N ALA A 33 0.60 14.28 -8.98
CA ALA A 33 1.51 15.34 -9.40
C ALA A 33 2.34 15.94 -8.26
N GLU A 34 1.88 15.83 -7.01
CA GLU A 34 2.53 16.40 -5.84
C GLU A 34 3.55 15.45 -5.21
N ALA A 35 3.18 14.16 -5.10
CA ALA A 35 4.00 13.16 -4.44
C ALA A 35 3.65 11.73 -4.87
N THR A 36 4.64 10.85 -4.75
CA THR A 36 4.52 9.40 -4.87
C THR A 36 4.98 8.79 -3.55
N VAL A 37 4.05 8.21 -2.80
CA VAL A 37 4.29 7.75 -1.42
C VAL A 37 3.73 6.36 -1.20
N PHE A 38 4.34 5.61 -0.30
CA PHE A 38 3.73 4.41 0.26
C PHE A 38 2.64 4.79 1.25
N LEU A 39 1.49 4.12 1.14
CA LEU A 39 0.48 4.08 2.18
C LEU A 39 0.98 3.22 3.34
N GLU A 40 0.58 3.59 4.56
CA GLU A 40 1.09 2.95 5.76
C GLU A 40 0.63 1.48 5.82
N ILE A 41 1.56 0.61 6.20
CA ILE A 41 1.27 -0.80 6.44
C ILE A 41 0.96 -0.94 7.93
N GLY A 42 -0.21 -1.46 8.23
CA GLY A 42 -0.65 -1.77 9.58
C GLY A 42 -1.17 -3.20 9.69
N GLY A 43 -1.67 -3.53 10.88
CA GLY A 43 -2.35 -4.79 11.15
C GLY A 43 -1.46 -6.03 11.12
N LEU A 44 -2.07 -7.18 11.42
CA LEU A 44 -1.45 -8.50 11.39
C LEU A 44 -2.01 -9.31 10.23
N PRO A 45 -1.26 -10.23 9.61
CA PRO A 45 -1.81 -11.08 8.55
C PRO A 45 -3.11 -11.78 8.99
N LEU A 46 -4.08 -11.85 8.09
CA LEU A 46 -5.39 -12.41 8.35
C LEU A 46 -5.27 -13.89 8.76
N GLY A 47 -6.06 -14.30 9.75
CA GLY A 47 -6.15 -15.70 10.18
C GLY A 47 -5.02 -16.20 11.09
N LEU A 48 -4.05 -15.35 11.46
CA LEU A 48 -3.03 -15.70 12.46
C LEU A 48 -3.56 -15.66 13.89
N TYR A 49 -4.49 -14.74 14.19
CA TYR A 49 -5.03 -14.53 15.53
C TYR A 49 -6.55 -14.63 15.51
N LYS A 50 -7.14 -15.19 16.58
CA LYS A 50 -8.60 -15.32 16.72
C LYS A 50 -9.31 -13.96 16.86
N SER A 51 -8.60 -12.99 17.41
CA SER A 51 -9.04 -11.60 17.55
C SER A 51 -7.89 -10.73 17.09
N ALA A 52 -8.09 -9.99 16.01
CA ALA A 52 -7.16 -8.99 15.50
C ALA A 52 -7.97 -7.75 15.12
N ASP A 53 -7.53 -6.60 15.59
CA ASP A 53 -8.09 -5.32 15.22
C ASP A 53 -7.33 -4.76 14.02
N TYR A 54 -8.07 -4.24 13.06
CA TYR A 54 -7.55 -3.67 11.84
C TYR A 54 -7.98 -2.21 11.79
N GLU A 55 -7.01 -1.31 12.00
CA GLU A 55 -7.26 0.12 11.93
C GLU A 55 -7.51 0.54 10.49
N SER A 56 -8.52 1.40 10.28
CA SER A 56 -8.71 2.09 9.01
C SER A 56 -8.03 3.45 9.05
N ARG A 57 -7.56 3.88 7.88
CA ARG A 57 -6.90 5.17 7.65
C ARG A 57 -7.56 5.87 6.48
N GLN A 58 -7.56 7.18 6.53
CA GLN A 58 -8.18 8.01 5.50
C GLN A 58 -7.13 8.89 4.84
N GLU A 59 -7.11 8.88 3.52
CA GLU A 59 -6.23 9.71 2.70
C GLU A 59 -7.07 10.50 1.72
N LYS A 60 -6.72 11.78 1.55
CA LYS A 60 -7.32 12.60 0.50
C LYS A 60 -6.76 12.18 -0.85
N LEU A 61 -7.66 12.03 -1.82
CA LEU A 61 -7.31 11.71 -3.20
C LEU A 61 -7.28 13.00 -4.02
N PRO A 62 -6.14 13.33 -4.66
CA PRO A 62 -6.07 14.39 -5.65
C PRO A 62 -7.02 14.13 -6.82
N GLU A 63 -7.29 15.15 -7.66
CA GLU A 63 -8.17 14.97 -8.83
C GLU A 63 -7.62 13.97 -9.84
N ALA A 64 -6.30 13.93 -9.98
CA ALA A 64 -5.58 12.96 -10.78
C ALA A 64 -4.58 12.23 -9.88
N PHE A 65 -4.78 10.92 -9.73
CA PHE A 65 -3.91 10.06 -8.94
C PHE A 65 -3.85 8.67 -9.55
N THR A 66 -2.80 7.93 -9.20
CA THR A 66 -2.62 6.52 -9.49
C THR A 66 -2.45 5.79 -8.16
N LEU A 67 -3.24 4.73 -7.94
CA LEU A 67 -3.03 3.80 -6.83
C LEU A 67 -2.44 2.51 -7.39
N VAL A 68 -1.27 2.10 -6.91
CA VAL A 68 -0.55 0.91 -7.38
C VAL A 68 -0.31 -0.06 -6.24
N MET A 69 -0.54 -1.34 -6.49
CA MET A 69 -0.27 -2.43 -5.54
C MET A 69 0.58 -3.49 -6.23
N PHE A 70 1.54 -4.03 -5.50
CA PHE A 70 2.42 -5.09 -5.96
C PHE A 70 2.35 -6.26 -4.99
N SER A 71 2.61 -7.46 -5.46
CA SER A 71 3.05 -8.54 -4.57
C SER A 71 4.55 -8.37 -4.24
N ASP A 72 5.02 -9.02 -3.17
CA ASP A 72 6.43 -9.06 -2.77
C ASP A 72 7.38 -9.56 -3.87
N GLY A 73 6.88 -10.39 -4.79
CA GLY A 73 7.59 -10.82 -6.00
C GLY A 73 8.16 -9.66 -6.86
N VAL A 74 7.63 -8.43 -6.75
CA VAL A 74 8.25 -7.27 -7.43
C VAL A 74 9.68 -7.05 -6.97
N PHE A 75 9.99 -7.29 -5.69
CA PHE A 75 11.33 -7.11 -5.16
C PHE A 75 12.29 -8.21 -5.59
N GLU A 76 11.82 -9.38 -6.03
CA GLU A 76 12.67 -10.47 -6.50
C GLU A 76 13.36 -10.12 -7.82
N ILE A 77 12.72 -9.29 -8.66
CA ILE A 77 13.23 -8.91 -9.98
C ILE A 77 14.01 -7.58 -9.97
N MET A 78 14.05 -6.89 -8.82
CA MET A 78 14.75 -5.60 -8.69
C MET A 78 16.23 -5.79 -8.42
N SER A 79 17.05 -4.93 -9.04
CA SER A 79 18.51 -5.02 -9.02
C SER A 79 19.16 -4.47 -7.74
N GLN A 80 18.44 -3.68 -6.94
CA GLN A 80 18.98 -3.11 -5.70
C GLN A 80 19.23 -4.21 -4.66
N GLN A 81 20.26 -4.03 -3.84
CA GLN A 81 20.68 -5.07 -2.88
C GLN A 81 19.91 -5.05 -1.57
N THR A 82 19.45 -3.88 -1.12
CA THR A 82 18.72 -3.73 0.14
C THR A 82 17.24 -3.49 -0.10
N LEU A 83 16.39 -3.93 0.82
CA LEU A 83 14.94 -3.72 0.73
C LEU A 83 14.60 -2.23 0.66
N LYS A 84 15.24 -1.40 1.49
CA LYS A 84 15.08 0.04 1.46
C LYS A 84 15.40 0.65 0.09
N ALA A 85 16.52 0.25 -0.52
CA ALA A 85 16.87 0.73 -1.85
C ALA A 85 15.90 0.24 -2.94
N LYS A 86 15.33 -0.97 -2.79
CA LYS A 86 14.27 -1.47 -3.67
C LYS A 86 13.00 -0.63 -3.51
N GLU A 87 12.57 -0.32 -2.29
CA GLU A 87 11.41 0.54 -2.02
C GLU A 87 11.60 1.95 -2.59
N GLU A 88 12.75 2.57 -2.34
CA GLU A 88 13.09 3.89 -2.92
C GLU A 88 13.08 3.85 -4.45
N SER A 89 13.68 2.81 -5.05
CA SER A 89 13.65 2.65 -6.50
C SER A 89 12.22 2.41 -7.03
N LEU A 90 11.38 1.68 -6.30
CA LEU A 90 10.01 1.39 -6.72
C LEU A 90 9.17 2.67 -6.78
N LEU A 91 9.32 3.57 -5.80
CA LEU A 91 8.66 4.88 -5.83
C LEU A 91 9.06 5.73 -7.03
N THR A 92 10.32 5.66 -7.49
CA THR A 92 10.77 6.41 -8.67
C THR A 92 10.27 5.86 -10.01
N LEU A 93 9.85 4.59 -10.04
CA LEU A 93 9.34 3.93 -11.24
C LEU A 93 7.85 4.17 -11.45
N VAL A 94 7.09 4.41 -10.38
CA VAL A 94 5.67 4.75 -10.42
C VAL A 94 5.52 6.24 -10.75
N LYS A 95 4.64 6.57 -11.70
CA LYS A 95 4.30 7.95 -12.09
C LYS A 95 2.84 8.25 -11.77
#